data_AF-A0A165AV82-F1
#
_entry.id   AF-A0A165AV82-F1
#
_cell.length_a   1.000
_cell.length_b   1.000
_cell.length_c   1.000
_cell.angle_alpha   90.00
_cell.angle_beta   90.00
_cell.angle_gamma   90.00
#
_symmetry.space_group_name_H-M   'P 1'
#
loop_
_entity.id
_entity.type
_entity.pdbx_description
1 polymer ?
#
loop_
_entity_poly.entity_id
_entity_poly.type
_entity_poly.pdbx_seq_one_letter_code
_entity_poly.pdbx_strand_id
1 'polypeptide(L)'
;QTIEYVLIDMAKPPTGKLSLFNLYVALSRSHGRDTIRILRDFDERMFYEPHDEQLLMEDERLQKMDHETAARWTKVRGHTETTNGL
;
A
#
# COMPACT_ATOMS: atom_id res chain seq x y z
N GLN A 1 2.23 -4.38 -9.31
CA GLN A 1 2.61 -3.30 -10.23
C GLN A 1 2.51 -2.00 -9.46
N THR A 2 3.64 -1.32 -9.23
CA THR A 2 3.68 -0.07 -8.48
C THR A 2 3.46 1.07 -9.48
N ILE A 3 2.48 1.93 -9.22
CA ILE A 3 2.14 3.03 -10.12
C ILE A 3 2.79 4.29 -9.54
N GLU A 4 3.56 5.00 -10.37
CA GLU A 4 4.31 6.18 -9.94
C GLU A 4 3.37 7.28 -9.42
N TYR A 5 2.24 7.50 -10.11
CA TYR A 5 1.18 8.44 -9.72
C TYR A 5 -0.19 7.77 -9.76
N VAL A 6 -0.94 7.82 -8.66
CA VAL A 6 -2.26 7.20 -8.54
C VAL A 6 -3.35 8.26 -8.48
N LEU A 7 -4.23 8.27 -9.48
CA LEU A 7 -5.50 8.98 -9.42
C LEU A 7 -6.59 8.02 -8.92
N ILE A 8 -7.23 8.37 -7.80
CA ILE A 8 -8.31 7.58 -7.21
C ILE A 8 -9.63 8.30 -7.49
N ASP A 9 -10.48 7.64 -8.26
CA ASP A 9 -11.85 8.06 -8.48
C ASP A 9 -12.76 7.39 -7.45
N MET A 10 -13.27 8.18 -6.50
CA MET A 10 -14.18 7.72 -5.45
C MET A 10 -15.66 7.88 -5.81
N ALA A 11 -15.99 7.95 -7.10
CA ALA A 11 -17.38 7.84 -7.54
C ALA A 11 -18.02 6.55 -7.01
N LYS A 12 -19.28 6.65 -6.58
CA LYS A 12 -20.10 5.46 -6.38
C LYS A 12 -20.17 4.69 -7.72
N PRO A 13 -19.71 3.43 -7.77
CA PRO A 13 -19.75 2.67 -9.02
C PRO A 13 -21.20 2.39 -9.44
N PRO A 14 -21.49 2.24 -10.74
CA PRO A 14 -22.84 1.96 -11.25
C PRO A 14 -23.47 0.70 -10.64
N THR A 15 -22.63 -0.28 -10.29
CA THR A 15 -22.99 -1.51 -9.58
C THR A 15 -21.96 -1.79 -8.48
N GLY A 16 -22.41 -2.35 -7.35
CA GLY A 16 -21.57 -2.61 -6.18
C GLY A 16 -21.48 -1.43 -5.21
N LYS A 17 -20.54 -1.52 -4.27
CA LYS A 17 -20.24 -0.47 -3.27
C LYS A 17 -18.75 -0.20 -3.26
N LEU A 18 -18.39 1.07 -3.17
CA LEU A 18 -17.03 1.48 -2.81
C LEU A 18 -16.85 1.21 -1.30
N SER A 19 -15.89 0.37 -0.94
CA SER A 19 -15.59 0.04 0.47
C SER A 19 -14.20 0.53 0.89
N LEU A 20 -13.94 0.55 2.20
CA LEU A 20 -12.60 0.79 2.74
C LEU A 20 -11.56 -0.17 2.16
N PHE A 21 -11.95 -1.41 1.87
CA PHE A 21 -11.10 -2.40 1.20
C PHE A 21 -10.62 -1.91 -0.17
N ASN A 22 -11.52 -1.39 -1.00
CA ASN A 22 -11.14 -0.89 -2.32
C ASN A 22 -10.20 0.31 -2.22
N LEU A 23 -10.46 1.19 -1.25
CA LEU A 23 -9.64 2.37 -1.01
C LEU A 23 -8.24 1.98 -0.51
N TYR A 24 -8.15 1.07 0.46
CA TYR A 24 -6.89 0.57 0.99
C TYR A 24 -6.02 -0.06 -0.10
N VAL A 25 -6.58 -0.94 -0.93
CA VAL A 25 -5.86 -1.58 -2.05
C VAL A 25 -5.41 -0.56 -3.10
N ALA A 26 -6.20 0.50 -3.35
CA ALA A 26 -5.81 1.56 -4.28
C ALA A 26 -4.65 2.39 -3.72
N LEU A 27 -4.69 2.74 -2.43
CA LEU A 27 -3.66 3.52 -1.76
C LEU A 27 -2.34 2.77 -1.61
N SER A 28 -2.39 1.47 -1.29
CA SER A 28 -1.19 0.63 -1.11
C SER A 28 -0.38 0.42 -2.40
N ARG A 29 -0.92 0.79 -3.56
CA ARG A 29 -0.21 0.75 -4.86
C ARG A 29 0.56 2.03 -5.19
N SER A 30 0.38 3.10 -4.41
CA SER A 30 1.12 4.35 -4.54
C SER A 30 2.46 4.28 -3.80
N HIS A 31 3.43 5.10 -4.23
CA HIS A 31 4.72 5.21 -3.56
C HIS A 31 4.70 6.14 -2.34
N GLY A 32 3.64 6.92 -2.16
CA GLY A 32 3.50 7.85 -1.05
C GLY A 32 2.39 8.87 -1.28
N ARG A 33 2.09 9.66 -0.25
CA ARG A 33 1.02 10.67 -0.28
C ARG A 33 1.17 11.67 -1.42
N ASP A 34 2.40 12.06 -1.72
CA ASP A 34 2.72 13.06 -2.76
C ASP A 34 2.36 12.57 -4.17
N THR A 35 2.18 11.25 -4.33
CA THR A 35 1.82 10.65 -5.61
C THR A 35 0.35 10.24 -5.70
N ILE A 36 -0.46 10.55 -4.68
CA ILE A 36 -1.91 10.25 -4.66
C ILE A 36 -2.71 11.52 -4.93
N ARG A 37 -3.66 11.43 -5.87
CA ARG A 37 -4.70 12.45 -6.07
C ARG A 37 -6.08 11.80 -6.02
N ILE A 38 -6.95 12.34 -5.17
CA ILE A 38 -8.34 11.91 -5.03
C ILE A 38 -9.21 12.88 -5.84
N LEU A 39 -10.01 12.35 -6.76
CA LEU A 39 -10.77 13.17 -7.72
C LEU A 39 -12.12 13.68 -7.19
N ARG A 40 -12.69 13.04 -6.16
CA ARG A 40 -14.03 13.37 -5.63
C ARG A 40 -14.06 13.18 -4.11
N ASP A 41 -14.94 13.91 -3.46
CA ASP A 41 -15.22 13.70 -2.04
C ASP A 41 -15.74 12.29 -1.77
N PHE A 42 -15.49 11.81 -0.56
CA PHE A 42 -15.90 10.50 -0.09
C PHE A 42 -17.06 10.61 0.90
N ASP A 43 -17.83 9.54 1.02
CA ASP A 43 -18.86 9.42 2.04
C ASP A 43 -18.19 9.03 3.36
N GLU A 44 -18.11 9.96 4.32
CA GLU A 44 -17.49 9.74 5.64
C GLU A 44 -18.03 8.50 6.36
N ARG A 45 -19.27 8.08 6.05
CA ARG A 45 -19.86 6.87 6.62
C ARG A 45 -19.06 5.61 6.33
N MET A 46 -18.29 5.60 5.25
CA MET A 46 -17.41 4.48 4.91
C MET A 46 -16.34 4.25 5.98
N PHE A 47 -15.92 5.29 6.73
CA PHE A 47 -14.90 5.19 7.77
C PHE A 47 -15.44 4.72 9.13
N TYR A 48 -16.77 4.64 9.29
CA TYR A 48 -17.41 4.08 10.49
C TYR A 48 -17.70 2.59 10.38
N GLU A 49 -17.50 2.00 9.19
CA GLU A 49 -17.61 0.55 9.00
C GLU A 49 -16.45 -0.17 9.71
N PRO A 50 -16.70 -1.33 10.33
CA PRO A 50 -15.63 -2.13 10.93
C PRO A 50 -14.58 -2.52 9.88
N HIS A 51 -13.32 -2.55 10.30
CA HIS A 51 -12.21 -2.95 9.45
C HIS A 51 -12.39 -4.42 9.04
N ASP A 52 -12.08 -4.71 7.78
CA ASP A 52 -12.06 -6.09 7.30
C ASP A 52 -10.88 -6.83 7.96
N GLU A 53 -11.17 -7.88 8.73
CA GLU A 53 -10.14 -8.68 9.42
C GLU A 53 -9.09 -9.24 8.45
N GLN A 54 -9.49 -9.60 7.23
CA GLN A 54 -8.55 -10.12 6.23
C GLN A 54 -7.55 -9.05 5.78
N LEU A 55 -7.93 -7.77 5.79
CA LEU A 55 -7.01 -6.68 5.48
C LEU A 55 -5.97 -6.46 6.56
N LEU A 56 -6.38 -6.52 7.83
CA LEU A 56 -5.45 -6.39 8.95
C LEU A 56 -4.39 -7.49 8.89
N MET A 57 -4.83 -8.73 8.64
CA MET A 57 -3.92 -9.87 8.47
C MET A 57 -2.98 -9.70 7.27
N GLU A 58 -3.49 -9.19 6.13
CA GLU A 58 -2.65 -8.94 4.96
C GLU A 58 -1.66 -7.78 5.19
N ASP A 59 -2.05 -6.73 5.90
CA ASP A 59 -1.16 -5.61 6.25
C ASP A 59 -0.01 -6.08 7.14
N GLU A 60 -0.31 -6.85 8.19
CA GLU A 60 0.72 -7.49 9.04
C GLU A 60 1.66 -8.40 8.22
N ARG A 61 1.09 -9.19 7.30
CA ARG A 61 1.88 -10.09 6.44
C ARG A 61 2.81 -9.30 5.52
N LEU A 62 2.31 -8.22 4.90
CA LEU A 62 3.10 -7.36 4.03
C LEU A 62 4.20 -6.63 4.80
N GLN A 63 3.91 -6.12 6.00
CA GLN A 63 4.90 -5.48 6.86
C GLN A 63 6.02 -6.44 7.23
N LYS A 64 5.69 -7.68 7.58
CA LYS A 64 6.69 -8.73 7.82
C LYS A 64 7.57 -8.98 6.58
N MET A 65 6.97 -9.09 5.40
CA MET A 65 7.70 -9.30 4.16
C MET A 65 8.62 -8.13 3.81
N ASP A 66 8.20 -6.89 4.09
CA ASP A 66 9.02 -5.70 3.89
C ASP A 66 10.26 -5.73 4.79
N HIS A 67 10.08 -6.00 6.09
CA HIS A 67 11.19 -6.14 7.04
C HIS A 67 12.17 -7.25 6.63
N GLU A 68 11.67 -8.42 6.22
CA GLU A 68 12.51 -9.51 5.73
C GLU A 68 13.28 -9.12 4.47
N THR A 69 12.63 -8.41 3.55
CA THR A 69 13.24 -7.93 2.31
C THR A 69 14.32 -6.89 2.62
N ALA A 70 14.05 -5.90 3.47
CA ALA A 70 15.02 -4.91 3.92
C ALA A 70 16.23 -5.56 4.61
N ALA A 71 16.01 -6.52 5.51
CA ALA A 71 17.10 -7.25 6.18
C ALA A 71 17.98 -8.01 5.18
N ARG A 72 17.38 -8.67 4.19
CA ARG A 72 18.12 -9.35 3.11
C ARG A 72 18.94 -8.37 2.28
N TRP A 73 18.37 -7.22 1.91
CA TRP A 73 19.08 -6.19 1.14
C TRP A 73 20.27 -5.60 1.89
N THR A 74 20.13 -5.31 3.19
CA THR A 74 21.22 -4.83 4.04
C THR A 74 22.36 -5.85 4.10
N LYS A 75 22.04 -7.14 4.25
CA LYS A 75 23.04 -8.21 4.25
C LYS A 75 23.79 -8.31 2.91
N VAL A 76 23.09 -8.21 1.78
CA VAL A 76 23.72 -8.24 0.45
C VAL A 76 24.65 -7.04 0.26
N ARG A 77 24.22 -5.82 0.62
CA ARG A 77 25.07 -4.62 0.50
C ARG A 77 26.33 -4.68 1.38
N GLY A 78 26.19 -5.14 2.62
CA GLY A 78 27.34 -5.33 3.52
C GLY A 78 28.35 -6.36 2.99
N HIS A 79 27.89 -7.37 2.26
CA HIS A 79 28.76 -8.38 1.63
C HIS A 79 29.49 -7.86 0.39
N THR A 80 28.85 -6.99 -0.40
CA THR A 80 29.47 -6.37 -1.58
C THR A 80 30.55 -5.35 -1.21
N GLU A 81 30.39 -4.61 -0.11
CA GLU A 81 31.38 -3.65 0.38
C GLU A 81 32.63 -4.34 0.94
N THR A 82 32.48 -5.49 1.60
CA THR A 82 33.63 -6.29 2.08
C THR A 82 34.38 -7.01 0.97
N THR A 83 33.74 -7.26 -0.18
CA THR A 83 34.37 -7.98 -1.31
C THR A 83 35.08 -7.04 -2.29
N ASN A 84 34.67 -5.78 -2.40
CA ASN A 84 35.33 -4.76 -3.25
C ASN A 84 36.46 -3.98 -2.53
N GLY A 85 36.79 -4.36 -1.29
CA GLY A 85 37.82 -3.70 -0.46
C GLY A 85 39.13 -4.47 -0.31
N LEU A 86 39.39 -5.49 -1.16
CA LEU A 86 40.64 -6.25 -1.22
C LEU A 86 41.27 -6.17 -2.62
#